data_AF-A0AAI8V9Q9-F1
#
_entry.id   AF-A0AAI8V9Q9-F1
#
_cell.length_a   1.000
_cell.length_b   1.000
_cell.length_c   1.000
_cell.angle_alpha   90.00
_cell.angle_beta   90.00
_cell.angle_gamma   90.00
#
_symmetry.space_group_name_H-M   'P 1'
#
loop_
_entity.id
_entity.type
_entity.pdbx_description
1 polymer ?
#
loop_
_entity_poly.entity_id
_entity_poly.type
_entity_poly.pdbx_seq_one_letter_code
_entity_poly.pdbx_strand_id
1 'polypeptide(L)'
;METSLRKQNYMPISERDLHHLLAEAIVAGQGNDSVEISTGLQEADPSASVKPIWFNNPRFSHLISHGSVMQSTSKGTGPEASLKQKLASASGHSDACQQLEQAFTVYLGALLKLPVETITAEDPIIDLGIDSLVAVEIRGWLAAEAGHDIPVLKILSGASIQQLCSEACSKMSFQEDVPSASAPAATPAGPTVATTDSSSTSPSGSITSRRQSVGSPDTLSSSGTYTPPERPEKPLPLRTHAASFGQTRLYFASQYLDDASPFNCTTSYTLSGRIGVARFEASIASVMRPHEGFRTMFSTDSLTGTARQGILDELDLRLPPYHHGWRELAAVPARLGQVLQQPAVFGPPPPPPPAQPADFALKQEADLTAGEYDERLKYWQDQFPHVPEPMPLFPFSKVSARKPLTSYEMREVVSYVDAGLVVQIKKAAQASRTTSFHFWLATFQAMLSRFLDIEDLCIGIVDANRSDPAFSNTIGFLLEILPVLFRVKGNHQFKQVLTATRAKLRGVDTYGCAL
;
A
#
# COMPACT_ATOMS: atom_id res chain seq x y z
N MET A 1 -2.54 42.06 -19.20
CA MET A 1 -2.23 41.01 -18.19
C MET A 1 -2.30 39.62 -18.81
N GLU A 2 -3.40 39.26 -19.50
CA GLU A 2 -3.53 37.99 -20.23
C GLU A 2 -2.35 37.66 -21.16
N THR A 3 -1.93 38.61 -22.00
CA THR A 3 -0.80 38.41 -22.93
C THR A 3 0.51 38.09 -22.21
N SER A 4 0.69 38.57 -20.97
CA SER A 4 1.88 38.29 -20.16
C SER A 4 1.81 36.90 -19.54
N LEU A 5 0.63 36.49 -19.07
CA LEU A 5 0.40 35.16 -18.48
C LEU A 5 0.44 34.05 -19.54
N ARG A 6 -0.05 34.30 -20.76
CA ARG A 6 0.10 33.40 -21.91
C ARG A 6 1.57 33.24 -22.32
N LYS A 7 2.35 34.33 -22.33
CA LYS A 7 3.81 34.26 -22.59
C LYS A 7 4.57 33.42 -21.57
N GLN A 8 4.04 33.26 -20.37
CA GLN A 8 4.64 32.47 -19.28
C GLN A 8 3.98 31.09 -19.12
N ASN A 9 3.08 30.69 -20.05
CA ASN A 9 2.37 29.41 -20.05
C ASN A 9 1.56 29.12 -18.77
N TYR A 10 0.94 30.17 -18.20
CA TYR A 10 0.15 30.09 -16.96
C TYR A 10 -1.38 30.04 -17.17
N MET A 11 -1.88 29.78 -18.39
CA MET A 11 -3.34 29.78 -18.62
C MET A 11 -3.83 28.65 -19.54
N PRO A 12 -4.54 27.66 -18.97
CA PRO A 12 -5.37 26.70 -19.68
C PRO A 12 -6.88 27.02 -19.60
N ILE A 13 -7.26 28.25 -19.22
CA ILE A 13 -8.68 28.66 -19.07
C ILE A 13 -9.06 29.73 -20.10
N SER A 14 -10.34 29.81 -20.45
CA SER A 14 -10.83 30.81 -21.41
C SER A 14 -10.82 32.23 -20.80
N GLU A 15 -10.72 33.26 -21.64
CA GLU A 15 -10.77 34.67 -21.20
C GLU A 15 -12.05 34.96 -20.39
N ARG A 16 -13.16 34.35 -20.78
CA ARG A 16 -14.45 34.45 -20.08
C ARG A 16 -14.38 33.92 -18.65
N ASP A 17 -13.72 32.78 -18.45
CA ASP A 17 -13.61 32.14 -17.14
C ASP A 17 -12.62 32.89 -16.23
N LEU A 18 -11.55 33.46 -16.82
CA LEU A 18 -10.64 34.35 -16.09
C LEU A 18 -11.37 35.61 -15.61
N HIS A 19 -12.20 36.23 -16.45
CA HIS A 19 -12.99 37.39 -16.06
C HIS A 19 -14.01 37.04 -14.97
N HIS A 20 -14.59 35.83 -15.00
CA HIS A 20 -15.47 35.35 -13.93
C HIS A 20 -14.72 35.17 -12.60
N LEU A 21 -13.55 34.52 -12.61
CA LEU A 21 -12.71 34.34 -11.43
C LEU A 21 -12.26 35.68 -10.82
N LEU A 22 -11.92 36.66 -11.67
CA LEU A 22 -11.59 38.01 -11.22
C LEU A 22 -12.79 38.75 -10.63
N ALA A 23 -13.98 38.62 -11.22
CA ALA A 23 -15.19 39.21 -10.67
C ALA A 23 -15.54 38.59 -9.30
N GLU A 24 -15.42 37.27 -9.16
CA GLU A 24 -15.61 36.58 -7.88
C GLU A 24 -14.56 36.99 -6.84
N ALA A 25 -13.30 37.15 -7.25
CA ALA A 25 -12.23 37.63 -6.37
C ALA A 25 -12.43 39.09 -5.93
N ILE A 26 -12.94 39.96 -6.80
CA ILE A 26 -13.29 41.35 -6.46
C ILE A 26 -14.46 41.38 -5.46
N VAL A 27 -15.47 40.53 -5.65
CA VAL A 27 -16.60 40.41 -4.72
C VAL A 27 -16.14 39.84 -3.38
N ALA A 28 -15.29 38.82 -3.38
CA ALA A 28 -14.74 38.21 -2.17
C ALA A 28 -13.75 39.12 -1.43
N GLY A 29 -13.01 39.96 -2.15
CA GLY A 29 -12.03 40.91 -1.62
C GLY A 29 -12.61 42.19 -1.02
N GLN A 30 -13.95 42.33 -0.93
CA GLN A 30 -14.60 43.45 -0.22
C GLN A 30 -14.56 43.28 1.32
N GLY A 31 -14.06 42.15 1.83
CA GLY A 31 -13.73 41.94 3.25
C GLY A 31 -12.23 42.08 3.54
N ASN A 32 -11.84 42.01 4.83
CA ASN A 32 -10.43 42.09 5.27
C ASN A 32 -9.61 40.80 5.01
N ASP A 33 -10.13 39.84 4.26
CA ASP A 33 -9.46 38.56 3.99
C ASP A 33 -8.59 38.63 2.73
N SER A 34 -7.40 38.02 2.79
CA SER A 34 -6.53 37.85 1.63
C SER A 34 -7.11 36.79 0.70
N VAL A 35 -7.54 37.20 -0.50
CA VAL A 35 -8.06 36.27 -1.52
C VAL A 35 -6.98 35.99 -2.56
N GLU A 36 -6.74 34.71 -2.84
CA GLU A 36 -5.80 34.26 -3.89
C GLU A 36 -6.58 33.69 -5.08
N ILE A 37 -6.13 34.02 -6.29
CA ILE A 37 -6.66 33.48 -7.54
C ILE A 37 -5.65 32.48 -8.08
N SER A 38 -6.06 31.22 -8.21
CA SER A 38 -5.21 30.15 -8.75
C SER A 38 -5.64 29.78 -10.17
N THR A 39 -4.68 29.65 -11.09
CA THR A 39 -4.90 29.12 -12.44
C THR A 39 -4.20 27.76 -12.57
N GLY A 40 -4.66 26.92 -13.51
CA GLY A 40 -3.99 25.65 -13.81
C GLY A 40 -2.69 25.84 -14.59
N LEU A 41 -1.81 24.84 -14.55
CA LEU A 41 -0.64 24.73 -15.42
C LEU A 41 -0.98 23.83 -16.61
N GLN A 42 -0.50 24.17 -17.81
CA GLN A 42 -0.67 23.33 -19.00
C GLN A 42 0.30 22.14 -18.96
N GLU A 43 -0.03 20.99 -19.51
CA GLU A 43 0.98 19.95 -19.71
C GLU A 43 2.07 20.38 -20.71
N ALA A 44 3.32 19.99 -20.47
CA ALA A 44 4.47 20.39 -21.26
C ALA A 44 5.09 19.21 -22.03
N ASP A 45 5.23 19.38 -23.34
CA ASP A 45 5.95 18.45 -24.20
C ASP A 45 7.48 18.62 -24.02
N PRO A 46 8.23 17.55 -23.67
CA PRO A 46 9.68 17.58 -23.55
C PRO A 46 10.43 18.04 -24.80
N SER A 47 9.82 17.86 -25.97
CA SER A 47 10.37 18.14 -27.29
C SER A 47 10.06 19.54 -27.83
N ALA A 48 9.22 20.32 -27.14
CA ALA A 48 8.88 21.68 -27.55
C ALA A 48 10.10 22.61 -27.52
N SER A 49 10.19 23.48 -28.53
CA SER A 49 11.29 24.46 -28.67
C SER A 49 11.29 25.53 -27.59
N VAL A 50 10.13 25.82 -26.98
CA VAL A 50 9.97 26.76 -25.87
C VAL A 50 9.32 26.03 -24.71
N LYS A 51 10.08 25.87 -23.62
CA LYS A 51 9.64 25.17 -22.42
C LYS A 51 9.05 26.15 -21.41
N PRO A 52 7.98 25.80 -20.69
CA PRO A 52 7.45 26.65 -19.63
C PRO A 52 8.48 26.85 -18.52
N ILE A 53 8.40 27.97 -17.81
CA ILE A 53 9.39 28.32 -16.78
C ILE A 53 9.39 27.36 -15.58
N TRP A 54 8.28 26.64 -15.38
CA TRP A 54 8.16 25.60 -14.36
C TRP A 54 8.62 24.20 -14.84
N PHE A 55 9.04 24.04 -16.11
CA PHE A 55 9.37 22.73 -16.72
C PHE A 55 10.44 21.94 -15.94
N ASN A 56 11.45 22.61 -15.39
CA ASN A 56 12.52 21.95 -14.63
C ASN A 56 12.22 21.82 -13.13
N ASN A 57 11.02 22.21 -12.67
CA ASN A 57 10.65 22.13 -11.26
C ASN A 57 10.11 20.73 -10.93
N PRO A 58 10.78 19.96 -10.04
CA PRO A 58 10.39 18.57 -9.76
C PRO A 58 8.96 18.40 -9.24
N ARG A 59 8.39 19.44 -8.61
CA ARG A 59 7.00 19.41 -8.11
C ARG A 59 5.98 19.25 -9.25
N PHE A 60 6.34 19.63 -10.47
CA PHE A 60 5.47 19.60 -11.65
C PHE A 60 5.92 18.57 -12.68
N SER A 61 6.77 17.61 -12.31
CA SER A 61 7.24 16.57 -13.25
C SER A 61 6.11 15.72 -13.82
N HIS A 62 5.01 15.57 -13.08
CA HIS A 62 3.80 14.86 -13.51
C HIS A 62 2.99 15.59 -14.58
N LEU A 63 3.27 16.88 -14.83
CA LEU A 63 2.67 17.68 -15.90
C LEU A 63 3.55 17.71 -17.16
N ILE A 64 4.67 17.00 -17.17
CA ILE A 64 5.48 16.82 -18.37
C ILE A 64 4.90 15.60 -19.10
N SER A 65 4.30 15.81 -20.26
CA SER A 65 3.78 14.72 -21.09
C SER A 65 4.97 13.93 -21.62
N HIS A 66 5.43 12.94 -20.87
CA HIS A 66 6.24 11.87 -21.41
C HIS A 66 5.34 11.20 -22.43
N GLY A 67 5.56 11.51 -23.71
CA GLY A 67 4.72 10.99 -24.79
C GLY A 67 4.38 9.55 -24.51
N SER A 68 3.09 9.21 -24.57
CA SER A 68 2.63 7.84 -24.62
C SER A 68 3.65 7.05 -25.42
N VAL A 69 4.23 6.00 -24.85
CA VAL A 69 5.09 5.06 -25.57
C VAL A 69 4.19 4.24 -26.49
N MET A 70 3.51 4.94 -27.39
CA MET A 70 2.70 4.49 -28.49
C MET A 70 2.83 5.54 -29.58
N GLN A 71 4.02 5.62 -30.18
CA GLN A 71 4.23 5.55 -31.62
C GLN A 71 5.70 5.81 -31.96
N SER A 72 6.20 5.02 -32.91
CA SER A 72 7.48 5.16 -33.61
C SER A 72 8.71 4.44 -33.05
N THR A 73 8.59 3.12 -32.90
CA THR A 73 9.65 2.21 -33.41
C THR A 73 9.04 1.20 -34.37
N SER A 74 8.72 1.65 -35.59
CA SER A 74 8.52 0.76 -36.74
C SER A 74 9.06 1.40 -38.02
N LYS A 75 10.39 1.30 -38.18
CA LYS A 75 10.94 0.98 -39.50
C LYS A 75 11.04 -0.54 -39.58
N GLY A 76 9.87 -1.15 -39.79
CA GLY A 76 9.67 -2.58 -39.94
C GLY A 76 8.28 -2.79 -40.55
N THR A 77 8.22 -3.52 -41.65
CA THR A 77 7.08 -3.71 -42.54
C THR A 77 5.93 -4.53 -41.90
N GLY A 78 4.73 -3.95 -41.78
CA GLY A 78 3.45 -4.64 -41.53
C GLY A 78 2.67 -4.18 -40.27
N PRO A 79 1.32 -4.24 -40.26
CA PRO A 79 0.52 -3.92 -39.07
C PRO A 79 0.48 -5.13 -38.13
N GLU A 80 1.33 -5.15 -37.11
CA GLU A 80 1.17 -6.12 -36.00
C GLU A 80 0.00 -5.72 -35.09
N ALA A 81 -0.83 -6.70 -34.72
CA ALA A 81 -1.91 -6.52 -33.75
C ALA A 81 -1.35 -6.03 -32.39
N SER A 82 -2.11 -5.18 -31.70
CA SER A 82 -1.77 -4.73 -30.34
C SER A 82 -1.68 -5.93 -29.37
N LEU A 83 -0.81 -5.85 -28.35
CA LEU A 83 -0.64 -6.94 -27.38
C LEU A 83 -1.98 -7.35 -26.74
N LYS A 84 -2.81 -6.38 -26.37
CA LYS A 84 -4.18 -6.61 -25.90
C LYS A 84 -5.04 -7.45 -26.86
N GLN A 85 -4.91 -7.25 -28.18
CA GLN A 85 -5.59 -8.08 -29.17
C GLN A 85 -4.99 -9.48 -29.25
N LYS A 86 -3.65 -9.61 -29.18
CA LYS A 86 -2.96 -10.90 -29.16
C LYS A 86 -3.39 -11.73 -27.94
N LEU A 87 -3.44 -11.13 -26.75
CA LEU A 87 -3.92 -11.74 -25.50
C LEU A 87 -5.40 -12.16 -25.57
N ALA A 88 -6.26 -11.35 -26.20
CA ALA A 88 -7.67 -11.68 -26.37
C ALA A 88 -7.90 -12.82 -27.38
N SER A 89 -6.98 -13.02 -28.33
CA SER A 89 -7.02 -14.10 -29.33
C SER A 89 -6.16 -15.32 -28.97
N ALA A 90 -5.63 -15.38 -27.75
CA ALA A 90 -4.74 -16.47 -27.34
C ALA A 90 -5.49 -17.80 -27.28
N SER A 91 -4.81 -18.86 -27.72
CA SER A 91 -5.35 -20.23 -27.83
C SER A 91 -5.58 -20.93 -26.48
N GLY A 92 -5.24 -20.26 -25.38
CA GLY A 92 -5.46 -20.71 -24.01
C GLY A 92 -4.60 -19.96 -23.00
N HIS A 93 -4.75 -20.30 -21.72
CA HIS A 93 -4.05 -19.64 -20.62
C HIS A 93 -2.51 -19.67 -20.76
N SER A 94 -1.95 -20.81 -21.17
CA SER A 94 -0.50 -20.95 -21.37
C SER A 94 0.05 -20.07 -22.50
N ASP A 95 -0.71 -19.91 -23.59
CA ASP A 95 -0.32 -19.08 -24.74
C ASP A 95 -0.40 -17.59 -24.38
N ALA A 96 -1.46 -17.19 -23.65
CA ALA A 96 -1.58 -15.83 -23.14
C ALA A 96 -0.44 -15.44 -22.18
N CYS A 97 -0.09 -16.33 -21.24
CA CYS A 97 1.05 -16.11 -20.33
C CYS A 97 2.36 -15.95 -21.12
N GLN A 98 2.63 -16.82 -22.10
CA GLN A 98 3.86 -16.75 -22.88
C GLN A 98 3.95 -15.46 -23.72
N GLN A 99 2.84 -15.04 -24.32
CA GLN A 99 2.78 -13.78 -25.07
C GLN A 99 2.97 -12.56 -24.16
N LEU A 100 2.35 -12.58 -22.96
CA LEU A 100 2.52 -11.52 -21.98
C LEU A 100 3.96 -11.48 -21.45
N GLU A 101 4.58 -12.62 -21.16
CA GLU A 101 5.97 -12.72 -20.69
C GLU A 101 6.95 -12.15 -21.73
N GLN A 102 6.79 -12.50 -23.01
CA GLN A 102 7.63 -11.97 -24.09
C GLN A 102 7.51 -10.45 -24.19
N ALA A 103 6.27 -9.94 -24.22
CA ALA A 103 6.04 -8.51 -24.31
C ALA A 103 6.49 -7.76 -23.05
N PHE A 104 6.30 -8.35 -21.88
CA PHE A 104 6.72 -7.77 -20.61
C PHE A 104 8.24 -7.74 -20.49
N THR A 105 8.96 -8.76 -20.97
CA THR A 105 10.43 -8.78 -21.03
C THR A 105 10.96 -7.66 -21.93
N VAL A 106 10.34 -7.45 -23.11
CA VAL A 106 10.69 -6.34 -24.01
C VAL A 106 10.41 -4.98 -23.36
N TYR A 107 9.26 -4.84 -22.70
CA TYR A 107 8.91 -3.63 -21.96
C TYR A 107 9.91 -3.33 -20.84
N LEU A 108 10.27 -4.34 -20.04
CA LEU A 108 11.29 -4.21 -18.99
C LEU A 108 12.67 -3.85 -19.54
N GLY A 109 13.08 -4.47 -20.66
CA GLY A 109 14.33 -4.12 -21.35
C GLY A 109 14.38 -2.64 -21.76
N ALA A 110 13.29 -2.13 -22.34
CA ALA A 110 13.16 -0.73 -22.71
C ALA A 110 13.14 0.21 -21.49
N LEU A 111 12.34 -0.13 -20.47
CA LEU A 111 12.16 0.65 -19.26
C LEU A 111 13.45 0.77 -18.45
N LEU A 112 14.17 -0.34 -18.31
CA LEU A 112 15.40 -0.44 -17.51
C LEU A 112 16.68 -0.18 -18.32
N LYS A 113 16.55 0.03 -19.64
CA LYS A 113 17.68 0.17 -20.58
C LYS A 113 18.65 -1.01 -20.50
N LEU A 114 18.09 -2.21 -20.37
CA LEU A 114 18.83 -3.47 -20.34
C LEU A 114 18.65 -4.21 -21.68
N PRO A 115 19.69 -4.89 -22.20
CA PRO A 115 19.53 -5.81 -23.32
C PRO A 115 18.55 -6.92 -22.94
N VAL A 116 17.59 -7.22 -23.82
CA VAL A 116 16.52 -8.20 -23.56
C VAL A 116 17.09 -9.58 -23.23
N GLU A 117 18.25 -9.92 -23.79
CA GLU A 117 18.95 -11.19 -23.57
C GLU A 117 19.48 -11.35 -22.14
N THR A 118 19.54 -10.26 -21.36
CA THR A 118 20.03 -10.28 -19.98
C THR A 118 18.92 -10.47 -18.94
N ILE A 119 17.66 -10.51 -19.38
CA ILE A 119 16.47 -10.66 -18.55
C ILE A 119 15.92 -12.06 -18.76
N THR A 120 15.85 -12.87 -17.71
CA THR A 120 15.22 -14.20 -17.75
C THR A 120 13.86 -14.18 -17.05
N ALA A 121 12.92 -15.02 -17.50
CA ALA A 121 11.56 -15.04 -16.98
C ALA A 121 11.48 -15.43 -15.50
N GLU A 122 12.49 -16.18 -15.04
CA GLU A 122 12.64 -16.69 -13.67
C GLU A 122 13.31 -15.69 -12.73
N ASP A 123 13.96 -14.65 -13.27
CA ASP A 123 14.63 -13.65 -12.44
C ASP A 123 13.59 -12.85 -11.62
N PRO A 124 13.78 -12.70 -10.30
CA PRO A 124 12.98 -11.77 -9.51
C PRO A 124 13.10 -10.36 -10.09
N ILE A 125 11.96 -9.68 -10.28
CA ILE A 125 11.92 -8.38 -10.95
C ILE A 125 12.74 -7.32 -10.19
N ILE A 126 12.82 -7.43 -8.86
CA ILE A 126 13.61 -6.52 -8.01
C ILE A 126 15.10 -6.56 -8.37
N ASP A 127 15.57 -7.70 -8.87
CA ASP A 127 16.97 -7.94 -9.21
C ASP A 127 17.41 -7.23 -10.50
N LEU A 128 16.45 -6.72 -11.26
CA LEU A 128 16.69 -5.85 -12.40
C LEU A 128 16.89 -4.38 -11.96
N GLY A 129 16.88 -4.10 -10.66
CA GLY A 129 17.08 -2.76 -10.09
C GLY A 129 15.82 -1.92 -10.06
N ILE A 130 14.65 -2.57 -10.02
CA ILE A 130 13.34 -1.93 -9.95
C ILE A 130 13.13 -1.33 -8.55
N ASP A 131 12.61 -0.11 -8.51
CA ASP A 131 12.22 0.59 -7.29
C ASP A 131 10.69 0.76 -7.22
N SER A 132 10.19 1.34 -6.13
CA SER A 132 8.75 1.51 -5.92
C SER A 132 8.07 2.39 -6.96
N LEU A 133 8.80 3.32 -7.61
CA LEU A 133 8.24 4.15 -8.67
C LEU A 133 8.11 3.34 -9.97
N VAL A 134 9.16 2.60 -10.32
CA VAL A 134 9.13 1.70 -11.49
C VAL A 134 8.08 0.60 -11.30
N ALA A 135 7.88 0.12 -10.07
CA ALA A 135 6.81 -0.82 -9.76
C ALA A 135 5.39 -0.23 -9.97
N VAL A 136 5.18 1.06 -9.74
CA VAL A 136 3.91 1.73 -10.09
C VAL A 136 3.72 1.80 -11.60
N GLU A 137 4.79 2.04 -12.36
CA GLU A 137 4.76 2.06 -13.82
C GLU A 137 4.45 0.67 -14.40
N ILE A 138 5.11 -0.37 -13.88
CA ILE A 138 4.85 -1.77 -14.22
C ILE A 138 3.41 -2.15 -13.92
N ARG A 139 2.88 -1.77 -12.75
CA ARG A 139 1.46 -1.95 -12.40
C ARG A 139 0.55 -1.32 -13.45
N GLY A 140 0.82 -0.06 -13.80
CA GLY A 140 0.02 0.66 -14.80
C GLY A 140 0.04 -0.02 -16.16
N TRP A 141 1.21 -0.51 -16.59
CA TRP A 141 1.38 -1.24 -17.84
C TRP A 141 0.64 -2.58 -17.83
N LEU A 142 0.83 -3.41 -16.79
CA LEU A 142 0.13 -4.69 -16.64
C LEU A 142 -1.39 -4.50 -16.60
N ALA A 143 -1.89 -3.49 -15.90
CA ALA A 143 -3.31 -3.17 -15.87
C ALA A 143 -3.85 -2.74 -17.25
N ALA A 144 -3.07 -1.98 -18.03
CA ALA A 144 -3.48 -1.56 -19.37
C ALA A 144 -3.57 -2.72 -20.36
N GLU A 145 -2.58 -3.63 -20.32
CA GLU A 145 -2.44 -4.73 -21.27
C GLU A 145 -3.26 -5.96 -20.88
N ALA A 146 -3.14 -6.43 -19.63
CA ALA A 146 -3.81 -7.63 -19.15
C ALA A 146 -5.20 -7.36 -18.54
N GLY A 147 -5.55 -6.09 -18.30
CA GLY A 147 -6.85 -5.70 -17.75
C GLY A 147 -7.02 -5.95 -16.24
N HIS A 148 -5.95 -6.37 -15.55
CA HIS A 148 -5.96 -6.70 -14.13
C HIS A 148 -4.95 -5.88 -13.35
N ASP A 149 -5.39 -5.36 -12.21
CA ASP A 149 -4.52 -4.58 -11.32
C ASP A 149 -3.64 -5.50 -10.47
N ILE A 150 -2.33 -5.31 -10.56
CA ILE A 150 -1.35 -6.01 -9.71
C ILE A 150 -0.84 -5.02 -8.65
N PRO A 151 -0.97 -5.33 -7.35
CA PRO A 151 -0.51 -4.46 -6.28
C PRO A 151 1.00 -4.15 -6.40
N VAL A 152 1.38 -2.89 -6.20
CA VAL A 152 2.79 -2.44 -6.23
C VAL A 152 3.67 -3.26 -5.28
N LEU A 153 3.13 -3.60 -4.11
CA LEU A 153 3.84 -4.41 -3.13
C LEU A 153 4.18 -5.81 -3.66
N LYS A 154 3.34 -6.40 -4.50
CA LYS A 154 3.58 -7.72 -5.10
C LYS A 154 4.71 -7.67 -6.13
N ILE A 155 4.78 -6.59 -6.90
CA ILE A 155 5.88 -6.33 -7.86
C ILE A 155 7.21 -6.17 -7.10
N LEU A 156 7.16 -5.59 -5.91
CA LEU A 156 8.32 -5.40 -5.04
C LEU A 156 8.65 -6.60 -4.14
N SER A 157 7.76 -7.57 -3.99
CA SER A 157 7.92 -8.70 -3.06
C SER A 157 8.67 -9.89 -3.67
N GLY A 158 9.61 -9.64 -4.59
CA GLY A 158 10.46 -10.70 -5.15
C GLY A 158 9.80 -11.59 -6.22
N ALA A 159 8.62 -11.24 -6.74
CA ALA A 159 7.98 -12.01 -7.81
C ALA A 159 8.83 -12.03 -9.10
N SER A 160 8.90 -13.19 -9.76
CA SER A 160 9.51 -13.30 -11.08
C SER A 160 8.60 -12.74 -12.19
N ILE A 161 9.16 -12.50 -13.37
CA ILE A 161 8.41 -12.11 -14.57
C ILE A 161 7.31 -13.12 -14.85
N GLN A 162 7.65 -14.41 -14.82
CA GLN A 162 6.71 -15.51 -15.03
C GLN A 162 5.55 -15.49 -14.02
N GLN A 163 5.85 -15.29 -12.73
CA GLN A 163 4.83 -15.26 -11.68
C GLN A 163 3.86 -14.08 -11.86
N LEU A 164 4.38 -12.89 -12.17
CA LEU A 164 3.53 -11.73 -12.41
C LEU A 164 2.66 -11.89 -13.67
N CYS A 165 3.22 -12.43 -14.75
CA CYS A 165 2.47 -12.67 -15.98
C CYS A 165 1.40 -13.75 -15.80
N SER A 166 1.71 -14.85 -15.10
CA SER A 166 0.74 -15.89 -14.78
C SER A 166 -0.42 -15.34 -13.94
N GLU A 167 -0.15 -14.50 -12.95
CA GLU A 167 -1.19 -13.86 -12.12
C GLU A 167 -2.02 -12.86 -12.93
N ALA A 168 -1.38 -12.06 -13.79
CA ALA A 168 -2.09 -11.17 -14.71
C ALA A 168 -3.04 -11.94 -15.65
N CYS A 169 -2.66 -13.15 -16.05
CA CYS A 169 -3.44 -14.01 -16.94
C CYS A 169 -4.46 -14.90 -16.22
N SER A 170 -4.35 -15.13 -14.90
CA SER A 170 -5.19 -16.10 -14.17
C SER A 170 -6.67 -15.71 -14.10
N LYS A 171 -6.96 -14.43 -14.31
CA LYS A 171 -8.32 -13.87 -14.34
C LYS A 171 -8.82 -13.58 -15.76
N MET A 172 -8.13 -14.07 -16.80
CA MET A 172 -8.60 -14.01 -18.18
C MET A 172 -9.53 -15.18 -18.47
N SER A 173 -10.71 -14.90 -19.00
CA SER A 173 -11.65 -15.91 -19.46
C SER A 173 -11.32 -16.28 -20.91
N PHE A 174 -10.93 -17.53 -21.18
CA PHE A 174 -10.72 -18.04 -22.54
C PHE A 174 -11.98 -18.80 -22.98
N GLN A 175 -12.40 -18.62 -24.23
CA GLN A 175 -13.41 -19.50 -24.83
C GLN A 175 -12.72 -20.82 -25.18
N GLU A 176 -13.08 -21.90 -24.50
CA GLU A 176 -12.69 -23.24 -24.95
C GLU A 176 -13.48 -23.59 -26.22
N ASP A 177 -12.77 -23.76 -27.34
CA ASP A 177 -13.35 -24.26 -28.59
C ASP A 177 -13.79 -25.72 -28.40
N VAL A 178 -15.11 -25.94 -28.39
CA VAL A 178 -15.70 -27.28 -28.48
C VAL A 178 -15.57 -27.77 -29.93
N PRO A 179 -14.98 -28.95 -30.21
CA PRO A 179 -14.89 -29.45 -31.58
C PRO A 179 -16.28 -29.80 -32.11
N SER A 180 -16.64 -29.18 -33.24
CA SER A 180 -17.83 -29.46 -34.01
C SER A 180 -17.83 -30.92 -34.51
N ALA A 181 -18.76 -31.73 -34.02
CA ALA A 181 -19.07 -33.05 -34.56
C ALA A 181 -20.47 -33.06 -35.18
N SER A 182 -20.48 -33.34 -36.47
CA SER A 182 -21.62 -33.47 -37.39
C SER A 182 -22.69 -34.49 -36.96
N ALA A 183 -23.96 -34.13 -37.14
CA ALA A 183 -25.10 -35.06 -37.18
C ALA A 183 -25.13 -35.90 -38.47
N PRO A 184 -25.86 -37.03 -38.48
CA PRO A 184 -27.03 -37.10 -39.36
C PRO A 184 -28.27 -37.87 -38.83
N ALA A 185 -29.45 -37.32 -39.19
CA ALA A 185 -30.73 -37.90 -39.70
C ALA A 185 -31.31 -39.23 -39.14
N ALA A 186 -32.62 -39.51 -39.01
CA ALA A 186 -33.89 -38.79 -39.21
C ALA A 186 -35.10 -39.67 -38.74
N THR A 187 -36.07 -39.06 -38.03
CA THR A 187 -37.58 -39.17 -38.00
C THR A 187 -38.37 -40.52 -38.10
N PRO A 188 -39.73 -40.58 -37.91
CA PRO A 188 -40.71 -39.69 -37.24
C PRO A 188 -41.83 -40.40 -36.39
N ALA A 189 -42.61 -39.62 -35.62
CA ALA A 189 -44.10 -39.53 -35.61
C ALA A 189 -44.68 -39.03 -34.26
N GLY A 190 -45.59 -38.04 -34.29
CA GLY A 190 -46.33 -37.48 -33.12
C GLY A 190 -47.57 -38.30 -32.72
N PRO A 191 -48.66 -37.72 -32.12
CA PRO A 191 -48.94 -36.29 -31.93
C PRO A 191 -49.72 -35.83 -30.65
N THR A 192 -49.80 -34.50 -30.46
CA THR A 192 -50.91 -33.64 -29.92
C THR A 192 -51.39 -33.57 -28.44
N VAL A 193 -51.94 -32.37 -28.14
CA VAL A 193 -52.89 -31.92 -27.07
C VAL A 193 -52.24 -31.40 -25.78
N ALA A 194 -52.73 -30.38 -25.05
CA ALA A 194 -53.44 -29.11 -25.27
C ALA A 194 -53.38 -28.31 -23.93
N THR A 195 -53.81 -27.05 -23.98
CA THR A 195 -54.16 -26.10 -22.88
C THR A 195 -54.96 -26.76 -21.73
N THR A 196 -54.99 -26.26 -20.48
CA THR A 196 -55.62 -25.01 -20.00
C THR A 196 -55.48 -24.89 -18.45
N ASP A 197 -55.42 -23.64 -17.97
CA ASP A 197 -56.05 -23.06 -16.76
C ASP A 197 -55.67 -23.34 -15.27
N SER A 198 -55.25 -22.23 -14.63
CA SER A 198 -55.88 -21.49 -13.51
C SER A 198 -55.65 -21.83 -12.02
N SER A 199 -55.02 -20.86 -11.35
CA SER A 199 -55.41 -20.17 -10.07
C SER A 199 -55.32 -20.99 -8.76
N SER A 200 -55.17 -20.46 -7.54
CA SER A 200 -55.01 -19.15 -6.86
C SER A 200 -54.37 -19.49 -5.48
N THR A 201 -53.87 -18.62 -4.59
CA THR A 201 -54.56 -17.57 -3.82
C THR A 201 -53.52 -16.80 -2.96
N SER A 202 -53.68 -15.47 -2.86
CA SER A 202 -53.12 -14.59 -1.79
C SER A 202 -54.13 -14.52 -0.60
N PRO A 203 -53.99 -13.71 0.50
CA PRO A 203 -53.75 -12.25 0.48
C PRO A 203 -53.01 -11.58 1.69
N SER A 204 -52.63 -10.30 1.45
CA SER A 204 -52.69 -9.04 2.26
C SER A 204 -52.46 -9.05 3.78
N GLY A 205 -51.88 -8.05 4.45
CA GLY A 205 -51.47 -6.67 4.12
C GLY A 205 -51.58 -5.78 5.38
N SER A 206 -50.82 -4.67 5.44
CA SER A 206 -51.20 -3.34 6.01
C SER A 206 -50.08 -2.60 6.77
N ILE A 207 -50.03 -1.30 6.49
CA ILE A 207 -49.15 -0.24 7.01
C ILE A 207 -49.94 0.56 8.03
N THR A 208 -49.32 0.99 9.14
CA THR A 208 -49.81 2.13 9.94
C THR A 208 -48.68 3.05 10.39
N SER A 209 -48.98 4.35 10.34
CA SER A 209 -48.18 5.49 10.81
C SER A 209 -48.73 5.96 12.17
N ARG A 210 -47.88 6.43 13.10
CA ARG A 210 -48.36 7.23 14.25
C ARG A 210 -47.35 8.28 14.73
N ARG A 211 -47.89 9.49 14.92
CA ARG A 211 -47.30 10.75 15.40
C ARG A 211 -47.07 10.80 16.92
N GLN A 212 -46.21 11.77 17.28
CA GLN A 212 -45.83 12.36 18.57
C GLN A 212 -46.91 12.46 19.67
N SER A 213 -46.47 12.42 20.93
CA SER A 213 -47.09 13.17 22.04
C SER A 213 -46.05 13.66 23.05
N VAL A 214 -46.10 14.96 23.32
CA VAL A 214 -45.39 15.69 24.38
C VAL A 214 -46.22 15.61 25.65
N GLY A 215 -45.58 15.41 26.81
CA GLY A 215 -46.16 15.56 28.14
C GLY A 215 -45.14 16.20 29.08
N SER A 216 -45.54 17.29 29.74
CA SER A 216 -44.76 18.03 30.75
C SER A 216 -45.26 17.68 32.18
N PRO A 217 -44.75 18.37 33.23
CA PRO A 217 -43.90 17.82 34.29
C PRO A 217 -44.68 17.46 35.57
N ASP A 218 -44.11 16.60 36.43
CA ASP A 218 -44.46 16.64 37.87
C ASP A 218 -43.35 16.06 38.77
N THR A 219 -43.41 16.57 40.00
CA THR A 219 -42.47 16.70 41.12
C THR A 219 -41.90 15.44 41.80
N LEU A 220 -40.60 15.52 42.12
CA LEU A 220 -39.86 15.19 43.35
C LEU A 220 -40.19 13.95 44.22
N SER A 221 -39.12 13.16 44.41
CA SER A 221 -38.63 12.56 45.67
C SER A 221 -38.77 11.04 45.84
N SER A 222 -37.65 10.32 45.79
CA SER A 222 -37.20 9.45 46.90
C SER A 222 -35.87 8.75 46.58
N SER A 223 -34.96 8.81 47.56
CA SER A 223 -33.92 7.84 47.92
C SER A 223 -33.37 6.93 46.82
N GLY A 224 -32.43 7.44 46.02
CA GLY A 224 -31.54 6.61 45.19
C GLY A 224 -30.24 6.31 45.95
N THR A 225 -30.02 5.05 46.31
CA THR A 225 -28.68 4.51 46.61
C THR A 225 -27.73 4.90 45.48
N TYR A 226 -26.62 5.57 45.81
CA TYR A 226 -25.53 5.82 44.87
C TYR A 226 -24.87 4.48 44.52
N THR A 227 -25.31 3.86 43.42
CA THR A 227 -24.49 2.91 42.67
C THR A 227 -23.43 3.72 41.92
N PRO A 228 -22.12 3.43 42.09
CA PRO A 228 -21.11 4.02 41.23
C PRO A 228 -21.52 3.74 39.77
N PRO A 229 -21.38 4.70 38.83
CA PRO A 229 -21.64 4.42 37.43
C PRO A 229 -20.79 3.21 37.04
N GLU A 230 -21.44 2.15 36.56
CA GLU A 230 -20.76 0.99 36.00
C GLU A 230 -19.72 1.50 35.01
N ARG A 231 -18.46 1.10 35.24
CA ARG A 231 -17.38 1.30 34.26
C ARG A 231 -17.95 0.78 32.93
N PRO A 232 -18.01 1.58 31.85
CA PRO A 232 -18.64 1.13 30.62
C PRO A 232 -18.02 -0.22 30.26
N GLU A 233 -18.87 -1.25 30.17
CA GLU A 233 -18.41 -2.59 29.86
C GLU A 233 -17.58 -2.50 28.58
N LYS A 234 -16.35 -3.02 28.63
CA LYS A 234 -15.55 -3.10 27.40
C LYS A 234 -16.39 -3.86 26.39
N PRO A 235 -16.61 -3.32 25.18
CA PRO A 235 -17.47 -3.96 24.20
C PRO A 235 -16.97 -5.38 23.95
N LEU A 236 -17.89 -6.34 23.97
CA LEU A 236 -17.55 -7.73 23.71
C LEU A 236 -17.28 -7.91 22.21
N PRO A 237 -16.18 -8.58 21.84
CA PRO A 237 -15.89 -8.84 20.44
C PRO A 237 -16.86 -9.87 19.85
N LEU A 238 -17.24 -9.69 18.58
CA LEU A 238 -18.03 -10.64 17.79
C LEU A 238 -17.31 -11.97 17.60
N ARG A 239 -16.00 -11.89 17.38
CA ARG A 239 -15.10 -13.03 17.20
C ARG A 239 -13.75 -12.74 17.81
N THR A 240 -13.12 -13.78 18.35
CA THR A 240 -11.79 -13.69 18.97
C THR A 240 -10.89 -14.78 18.42
N HIS A 241 -9.68 -14.40 18.06
CA HIS A 241 -8.66 -15.28 17.50
C HIS A 241 -7.30 -15.05 18.19
N ALA A 242 -6.33 -15.93 17.95
CA ALA A 242 -4.95 -15.65 18.28
C ALA A 242 -4.46 -14.41 17.51
N ALA A 243 -3.60 -13.62 18.13
CA ALA A 243 -2.91 -12.54 17.44
C ALA A 243 -1.78 -13.11 16.55
N SER A 244 -1.45 -12.44 15.45
CA SER A 244 -0.29 -12.78 14.61
C SER A 244 1.02 -12.65 15.40
N PHE A 245 2.13 -13.21 14.90
CA PHE A 245 3.43 -13.08 15.60
C PHE A 245 3.86 -11.62 15.76
N GLY A 246 3.69 -10.81 14.71
CA GLY A 246 3.97 -9.37 14.75
C GLY A 246 3.06 -8.62 15.72
N GLN A 247 1.75 -8.91 15.71
CA GLN A 247 0.79 -8.32 16.66
C GLN A 247 1.12 -8.70 18.10
N THR A 248 1.48 -9.96 18.35
CA THR A 248 1.86 -10.47 19.68
C THR A 248 3.08 -9.74 20.23
N ARG A 249 4.11 -9.53 19.39
CA ARG A 249 5.33 -8.79 19.77
C ARG A 249 5.03 -7.34 20.16
N LEU A 250 4.23 -6.65 19.36
CA LEU A 250 3.86 -5.26 19.63
C LEU A 250 2.97 -5.15 20.87
N TYR A 251 1.98 -6.03 21.00
CA TYR A 251 1.09 -6.08 22.16
C TYR A 251 1.87 -6.36 23.44
N PHE A 252 2.75 -7.37 23.43
CA PHE A 252 3.63 -7.67 24.55
C PHE A 252 4.41 -6.44 24.99
N ALA A 253 5.14 -5.79 24.07
CA ALA A 253 5.92 -4.59 24.40
C ALA A 253 5.04 -3.47 24.98
N SER A 254 3.83 -3.27 24.45
CA SER A 254 2.89 -2.26 24.95
C SER A 254 2.41 -2.49 26.39
N GLN A 255 2.43 -3.73 26.89
CA GLN A 255 2.01 -4.02 28.27
C GLN A 255 3.04 -3.58 29.32
N TYR A 256 4.29 -3.31 28.91
CA TYR A 256 5.38 -2.92 29.82
C TYR A 256 5.76 -1.44 29.69
N LEU A 257 5.02 -0.68 28.88
CA LEU A 257 5.23 0.76 28.74
C LEU A 257 4.16 1.52 29.54
N ASP A 258 4.59 2.42 30.41
CA ASP A 258 3.69 3.38 31.06
C ASP A 258 3.02 4.30 30.02
N ASP A 259 3.76 4.63 28.96
CA ASP A 259 3.28 5.36 27.79
C ASP A 259 3.49 4.54 26.50
N ALA A 260 2.40 4.08 25.91
CA ALA A 260 2.40 3.33 24.65
C ALA A 260 2.42 4.22 23.40
N SER A 261 2.53 5.55 23.54
CA SER A 261 2.61 6.49 22.42
C SER A 261 3.73 6.22 21.40
N PRO A 262 4.88 5.58 21.74
CA PRO A 262 5.90 5.23 20.74
C PRO A 262 5.41 4.29 19.63
N PHE A 263 4.29 3.59 19.83
CA PHE A 263 3.67 2.72 18.82
C PHE A 263 2.55 3.40 18.02
N ASN A 264 2.32 4.70 18.23
CA ASN A 264 1.34 5.45 17.45
C ASN A 264 1.89 5.81 16.06
N CYS A 265 1.12 5.52 15.02
CA CYS A 265 1.35 6.07 13.69
C CYS A 265 0.50 7.33 13.53
N THR A 266 1.14 8.51 13.44
CA THR A 266 0.44 9.79 13.32
C THR A 266 0.72 10.43 11.98
N THR A 267 -0.33 10.82 11.26
CA THR A 267 -0.25 11.61 10.03
C THR A 267 -1.09 12.88 10.20
N SER A 268 -0.58 14.01 9.72
CA SER A 268 -1.30 15.28 9.70
C SER A 268 -1.55 15.74 8.26
N TYR A 269 -2.70 16.39 8.06
CA TYR A 269 -3.06 17.00 6.79
C TYR A 269 -3.52 18.44 7.04
N THR A 270 -3.04 19.37 6.21
CA THR A 270 -3.59 20.73 6.17
C THR A 270 -4.64 20.79 5.06
N LEU A 271 -5.89 21.01 5.45
CA LEU A 271 -7.02 21.13 4.53
C LEU A 271 -7.50 22.58 4.51
N SER A 272 -7.62 23.17 3.33
CA SER A 272 -8.09 24.56 3.15
C SER A 272 -9.47 24.58 2.48
N GLY A 273 -10.40 25.38 3.02
CA GLY A 273 -11.76 25.53 2.50
C GLY A 273 -12.86 25.25 3.52
N ARG A 274 -14.11 25.18 3.06
CA ARG A 274 -15.27 24.87 3.91
C ARG A 274 -15.38 23.36 4.15
N ILE A 275 -14.81 22.88 5.25
CA ILE A 275 -14.88 21.47 5.63
C ILE A 275 -16.09 21.26 6.54
N GLY A 276 -17.05 20.45 6.09
CA GLY A 276 -18.12 19.99 6.96
C GLY A 276 -17.61 18.87 7.86
N VAL A 277 -17.18 19.19 9.09
CA VAL A 277 -16.54 18.24 10.03
C VAL A 277 -17.35 16.95 10.17
N ALA A 278 -18.66 17.03 10.38
CA ALA A 278 -19.53 15.85 10.49
C ALA A 278 -19.56 14.99 9.21
N ARG A 279 -19.53 15.61 8.02
CA ARG A 279 -19.46 14.86 6.75
C ARG A 279 -18.10 14.21 6.55
N PHE A 280 -17.03 14.91 6.96
CA PHE A 280 -15.67 14.38 6.92
C PHE A 280 -15.51 13.18 7.86
N GLU A 281 -15.99 13.29 9.10
CA GLU A 281 -16.03 12.19 10.07
C GLU A 281 -16.82 10.99 9.54
N ALA A 282 -18.03 11.23 8.99
CA ALA A 282 -18.84 10.18 8.39
C ALA A 282 -18.14 9.50 7.19
N SER A 283 -17.41 10.28 6.38
CA SER A 283 -16.64 9.73 5.26
C SER A 283 -15.49 8.83 5.73
N ILE A 284 -14.72 9.26 6.74
CA ILE A 284 -13.66 8.45 7.35
C ILE A 284 -14.25 7.17 7.94
N ALA A 285 -15.33 7.28 8.71
CA ALA A 285 -16.00 6.12 9.32
C ALA A 285 -16.51 5.14 8.24
N SER A 286 -17.01 5.63 7.11
CA SER A 286 -17.47 4.78 6.00
C SER A 286 -16.35 3.99 5.33
N VAL A 287 -15.15 4.59 5.22
CA VAL A 287 -13.96 3.91 4.69
C VAL A 287 -13.39 2.94 5.71
N MET A 288 -13.37 3.27 7.00
CA MET A 288 -12.77 2.43 8.04
C MET A 288 -13.64 1.22 8.42
N ARG A 289 -14.97 1.37 8.46
CA ARG A 289 -15.90 0.33 8.96
C ARG A 289 -15.73 -1.05 8.27
N PRO A 290 -15.55 -1.15 6.94
CA PRO A 290 -15.33 -2.43 6.26
C PRO A 290 -14.03 -3.15 6.65
N HIS A 291 -13.05 -2.46 7.25
CA HIS A 291 -11.77 -3.06 7.62
C HIS A 291 -11.78 -3.43 9.11
N GLU A 292 -11.61 -4.72 9.38
CA GLU A 292 -11.60 -5.23 10.76
C GLU A 292 -10.43 -4.71 11.58
N GLY A 293 -9.32 -4.36 10.92
CA GLY A 293 -8.17 -3.76 11.58
C GLY A 293 -8.57 -2.60 12.50
N PHE A 294 -9.38 -1.66 12.01
CA PHE A 294 -9.82 -0.50 12.79
C PHE A 294 -10.82 -0.82 13.91
N ARG A 295 -11.38 -2.03 13.90
CA ARG A 295 -12.30 -2.54 14.92
C ARG A 295 -11.66 -3.63 15.77
N THR A 296 -10.35 -3.81 15.67
CA THR A 296 -9.62 -4.84 16.43
C THR A 296 -9.25 -4.31 17.81
N MET A 297 -9.61 -5.08 18.83
CA MET A 297 -9.10 -4.91 20.19
C MET A 297 -8.14 -6.05 20.54
N PHE A 298 -7.16 -5.77 21.40
CA PHE A 298 -6.23 -6.77 21.90
C PHE A 298 -6.45 -7.05 23.38
N SER A 299 -6.35 -8.31 23.75
CA SER A 299 -6.46 -8.78 25.12
C SER A 299 -5.45 -9.88 25.40
N THR A 300 -5.20 -10.12 26.69
CA THR A 300 -4.43 -11.27 27.14
C THR A 300 -5.42 -12.36 27.52
N ASP A 301 -5.24 -13.56 26.99
CA ASP A 301 -5.97 -14.74 27.41
C ASP A 301 -5.58 -15.09 28.85
N SER A 302 -6.56 -15.15 29.76
CA SER A 302 -6.31 -15.37 31.19
C SER A 302 -5.81 -16.78 31.53
N LEU A 303 -6.02 -17.76 30.65
CA LEU A 303 -5.62 -19.15 30.86
C LEU A 303 -4.23 -19.42 30.28
N THR A 304 -3.95 -18.90 29.09
CA THR A 304 -2.71 -19.18 28.35
C THR A 304 -1.67 -18.07 28.45
N GLY A 305 -2.06 -16.87 28.87
CA GLY A 305 -1.21 -15.67 28.86
C GLY A 305 -0.89 -15.16 27.46
N THR A 306 -1.50 -15.73 26.42
CA THR A 306 -1.20 -15.37 25.02
C THR A 306 -2.00 -14.15 24.57
N ALA A 307 -1.45 -13.38 23.63
CA ALA A 307 -2.15 -12.27 23.00
C ALA A 307 -3.29 -12.79 22.12
N ARG A 308 -4.45 -12.15 22.25
CA ARG A 308 -5.67 -12.41 21.47
C ARG A 308 -6.08 -11.14 20.75
N GLN A 309 -6.67 -11.30 19.58
CA GLN A 309 -7.34 -10.22 18.85
C GLN A 309 -8.85 -10.47 18.82
N GLY A 310 -9.63 -9.49 19.24
CA GLY A 310 -11.09 -9.51 19.20
C GLY A 310 -11.59 -8.48 18.20
N ILE A 311 -12.55 -8.86 17.36
CA ILE A 311 -13.15 -7.95 16.37
C ILE A 311 -14.46 -7.39 16.92
N LEU A 312 -14.53 -6.08 17.09
CA LEU A 312 -15.72 -5.37 17.56
C LEU A 312 -16.72 -5.17 16.41
N ASP A 313 -18.01 -5.13 16.73
CA ASP A 313 -19.06 -4.81 15.76
C ASP A 313 -18.98 -3.34 15.30
N GLU A 314 -18.86 -2.43 16.26
CA GLU A 314 -18.82 -1.00 16.02
C GLU A 314 -17.40 -0.43 15.91
N LEU A 315 -17.27 0.65 15.14
CA LEU A 315 -16.05 1.44 15.02
C LEU A 315 -16.06 2.57 16.06
N ASP A 316 -15.11 2.58 16.99
CA ASP A 316 -14.89 3.68 17.92
C ASP A 316 -13.96 4.74 17.29
N LEU A 317 -14.52 5.56 16.39
CA LEU A 317 -13.83 6.72 15.81
C LEU A 317 -14.19 7.97 16.62
N ARG A 318 -13.18 8.65 17.16
CA ARG A 318 -13.34 9.96 17.81
C ARG A 318 -12.37 10.95 17.20
N LEU A 319 -12.88 11.92 16.43
CA LEU A 319 -12.07 13.06 16.02
C LEU A 319 -11.95 14.06 17.18
N PRO A 320 -10.76 14.62 17.45
CA PRO A 320 -10.61 15.66 18.46
C PRO A 320 -11.48 16.87 18.10
N PRO A 321 -12.06 17.56 19.11
CA PRO A 321 -12.96 18.69 18.88
C PRO A 321 -12.24 19.81 18.10
N TYR A 322 -12.93 20.33 17.08
CA TYR A 322 -12.46 21.48 16.29
C TYR A 322 -12.41 22.73 17.18
N HIS A 323 -11.22 23.15 17.59
CA HIS A 323 -11.04 24.44 18.27
C HIS A 323 -10.85 25.55 17.22
N HIS A 324 -11.81 26.49 17.15
CA HIS A 324 -11.68 27.73 16.39
C HIS A 324 -10.38 28.45 16.80
N GLY A 325 -9.35 28.35 15.96
CA GLY A 325 -8.01 28.90 16.21
C GLY A 325 -6.87 27.96 15.87
N TRP A 326 -7.14 26.65 15.73
CA TRP A 326 -6.15 25.66 15.30
C TRP A 326 -6.40 25.34 13.81
N ARG A 327 -5.43 25.65 12.94
CA ARG A 327 -5.48 25.35 11.49
C ARG A 327 -5.08 23.91 11.15
N GLU A 328 -4.93 23.04 12.14
CA GLU A 328 -4.48 21.65 11.98
C GLU A 328 -5.54 20.71 12.53
N LEU A 329 -6.05 19.79 11.70
CA LEU A 329 -6.82 18.65 12.18
C LEU A 329 -5.85 17.68 12.86
N ALA A 330 -5.95 17.58 14.18
CA ALA A 330 -5.10 16.70 14.97
C ALA A 330 -5.43 15.23 14.70
N ALA A 331 -4.35 14.45 14.64
CA ALA A 331 -4.21 13.00 14.57
C ALA A 331 -5.44 12.19 14.96
N VAL A 332 -5.79 11.19 14.14
CA VAL A 332 -6.52 10.01 14.61
C VAL A 332 -5.50 9.13 15.35
N PRO A 333 -5.57 8.98 16.69
CA PRO A 333 -4.70 8.05 17.39
C PRO A 333 -5.18 6.63 17.07
N ALA A 334 -4.54 5.96 16.12
CA ALA A 334 -4.70 4.52 15.97
C ALA A 334 -4.07 3.87 17.22
N ARG A 335 -4.87 3.50 18.22
CA ARG A 335 -4.39 2.66 19.33
C ARG A 335 -3.96 1.31 18.73
N LEU A 336 -2.67 1.02 18.84
CA LEU A 336 -1.91 0.02 18.08
C LEU A 336 -1.86 0.29 16.56
N GLY A 337 -0.87 1.09 16.13
CA GLY A 337 -0.10 0.89 14.90
C GLY A 337 -0.81 0.41 13.63
N GLN A 338 -1.99 0.94 13.31
CA GLN A 338 -2.76 0.52 12.15
C GLN A 338 -3.09 1.68 11.23
N VAL A 339 -2.11 2.18 10.49
CA VAL A 339 -2.30 2.70 9.12
C VAL A 339 -0.94 2.67 8.45
N LEU A 340 -0.75 1.83 7.43
CA LEU A 340 0.21 2.13 6.39
C LEU A 340 -0.52 2.35 5.07
N GLN A 341 -0.51 3.62 4.67
CA GLN A 341 -0.60 4.17 3.33
C GLN A 341 -1.60 3.49 2.37
N GLN A 342 -2.87 3.89 2.48
CA GLN A 342 -3.67 4.11 1.28
C GLN A 342 -4.26 5.53 1.35
N PRO A 343 -4.16 6.33 0.26
CA PRO A 343 -4.82 7.62 0.21
C PRO A 343 -6.33 7.41 0.37
N ALA A 344 -6.96 8.21 1.23
CA ALA A 344 -8.41 8.24 1.34
C ALA A 344 -8.99 8.66 -0.02
N VAL A 345 -9.58 7.70 -0.74
CA VAL A 345 -10.31 7.97 -1.98
C VAL A 345 -11.66 8.54 -1.56
N PHE A 346 -11.92 9.80 -1.93
CA PHE A 346 -13.27 10.36 -1.84
C PHE A 346 -14.15 9.67 -2.88
N GLY A 347 -15.00 8.74 -2.43
CA GLY A 347 -15.89 7.92 -3.27
C GLY A 347 -16.77 7.01 -2.41
N PRO A 348 -17.68 6.23 -3.02
CA PRO A 348 -18.40 5.18 -2.31
C PRO A 348 -17.41 4.22 -1.64
N PRO A 349 -17.72 3.70 -0.43
CA PRO A 349 -16.78 2.87 0.32
C PRO A 349 -16.40 1.65 -0.52
N PRO A 350 -15.10 1.33 -0.65
CA PRO A 350 -14.68 0.13 -1.36
C PRO A 350 -15.26 -1.11 -0.66
N PRO A 351 -15.52 -2.20 -1.39
CA PRO A 351 -15.85 -3.47 -0.75
C PRO A 351 -14.70 -3.88 0.20
N PRO A 352 -15.01 -4.56 1.32
CA PRO A 352 -13.99 -5.03 2.23
C PRO A 352 -12.97 -5.90 1.47
N PRO A 353 -11.67 -5.84 1.83
CA PRO A 353 -10.68 -6.71 1.20
C PRO A 353 -11.04 -8.17 1.49
N PRO A 354 -10.73 -9.09 0.55
CA PRO A 354 -11.10 -10.50 0.66
C PRO A 354 -10.56 -11.17 1.93
N ALA A 355 -9.38 -10.74 2.39
CA ALA A 355 -8.75 -11.21 3.61
C ALA A 355 -8.53 -10.07 4.61
N GLN A 356 -8.80 -10.36 5.88
CA GLN A 356 -8.67 -9.46 7.02
C GLN A 356 -7.47 -9.84 7.89
N PRO A 357 -7.02 -8.97 8.82
CA PRO A 357 -5.86 -9.26 9.67
C PRO A 357 -6.02 -10.52 10.54
N ALA A 358 -7.25 -10.84 10.96
CA ALA A 358 -7.52 -12.07 11.70
C ALA A 358 -7.26 -13.33 10.86
N ASP A 359 -7.59 -13.29 9.57
CA ASP A 359 -7.36 -14.42 8.65
C ASP A 359 -5.85 -14.65 8.45
N PHE A 360 -5.04 -13.59 8.50
CA PHE A 360 -3.59 -13.69 8.44
C PHE A 360 -3.02 -14.43 9.66
N ALA A 361 -3.50 -14.12 10.86
CA ALA A 361 -3.06 -14.79 12.08
C ALA A 361 -3.46 -16.27 12.10
N LEU A 362 -4.69 -16.58 11.67
CA LEU A 362 -5.15 -17.97 11.53
C LEU A 362 -4.29 -18.76 10.55
N LYS A 363 -3.93 -18.15 9.41
CA LYS A 363 -3.01 -18.77 8.46
C LYS A 363 -1.63 -19.00 9.08
N GLN A 364 -1.06 -18.01 9.79
CA GLN A 364 0.24 -18.17 10.44
C GLN A 364 0.26 -19.34 11.42
N GLU A 365 -0.80 -19.50 12.22
CA GLU A 365 -0.95 -20.61 13.17
C GLU A 365 -1.09 -21.97 12.46
N ALA A 366 -1.87 -22.02 11.37
CA ALA A 366 -2.04 -23.22 10.56
C ALA A 366 -0.72 -23.64 9.88
N ASP A 367 -0.03 -22.69 9.24
CA ASP A 367 1.27 -22.89 8.60
C ASP A 367 2.32 -23.39 9.63
N LEU A 368 2.34 -22.80 10.83
CA LEU A 368 3.23 -23.24 11.92
C LEU A 368 2.92 -24.69 12.34
N THR A 369 1.64 -25.01 12.53
CA THR A 369 1.21 -26.36 12.94
C THR A 369 1.50 -27.41 11.86
N ALA A 370 1.45 -27.01 10.59
CA ALA A 370 1.75 -27.87 9.45
C ALA A 370 3.26 -28.09 9.21
N GLY A 371 4.14 -27.38 9.93
CA GLY A 371 5.60 -27.49 9.77
C GLY A 371 6.18 -26.62 8.64
N GLU A 372 5.39 -25.72 8.04
CA GLU A 372 5.83 -24.83 6.94
C GLU A 372 6.89 -23.79 7.38
N TYR A 373 7.13 -23.68 8.69
CA TYR A 373 8.17 -22.85 9.27
C TYR A 373 9.49 -23.57 9.52
N ASP A 374 9.56 -24.90 9.40
CA ASP A 374 10.74 -25.66 9.81
C ASP A 374 11.99 -25.28 9.00
N GLU A 375 11.85 -25.13 7.67
CA GLU A 375 12.94 -24.68 6.81
C GLU A 375 13.38 -23.23 7.11
N ARG A 376 12.41 -22.36 7.45
CA ARG A 376 12.65 -20.95 7.78
C ARG A 376 13.40 -20.83 9.11
N LEU A 377 12.93 -21.57 10.12
CA LEU A 377 13.56 -21.67 11.43
C LEU A 377 14.99 -22.19 11.29
N LYS A 378 15.19 -23.26 10.51
CA LYS A 378 16.52 -23.79 10.23
C LYS A 378 17.42 -22.75 9.58
N TYR A 379 16.93 -22.03 8.56
CA TYR A 379 17.68 -20.96 7.91
C TYR A 379 18.16 -19.91 8.93
N TRP A 380 17.26 -19.42 9.81
CA TRP A 380 17.61 -18.39 10.80
C TRP A 380 18.55 -18.89 11.88
N GLN A 381 18.40 -20.13 12.34
CA GLN A 381 19.35 -20.78 13.24
C GLN A 381 20.74 -20.86 12.61
N ASP A 382 20.82 -21.21 11.31
CA ASP A 382 22.07 -21.27 10.56
C ASP A 382 22.66 -19.86 10.30
N GLN A 383 21.83 -18.80 10.21
CA GLN A 383 22.30 -17.41 10.09
C GLN A 383 22.89 -16.84 11.39
N PHE A 384 22.45 -17.35 12.55
CA PHE A 384 22.83 -16.87 13.88
C PHE A 384 23.34 -18.02 14.76
N PRO A 385 24.49 -18.63 14.40
CA PRO A 385 25.07 -19.70 15.23
C PRO A 385 25.46 -19.19 16.63
N HIS A 386 25.69 -17.88 16.75
CA HIS A 386 25.95 -17.18 18.01
C HIS A 386 25.15 -15.88 18.03
N VAL A 387 24.77 -15.42 19.23
CA VAL A 387 24.12 -14.12 19.41
C VAL A 387 25.14 -13.00 19.10
N PRO A 388 24.85 -12.07 18.18
CA PRO A 388 25.77 -10.96 17.89
C PRO A 388 25.98 -10.08 19.11
N GLU A 389 27.23 -9.65 19.32
CA GLU A 389 27.55 -8.67 20.36
C GLU A 389 26.82 -7.34 20.10
N PRO A 390 26.40 -6.62 21.16
CA PRO A 390 25.82 -5.30 21.02
C PRO A 390 26.76 -4.36 20.25
N MET A 391 26.21 -3.62 19.29
CA MET A 391 26.97 -2.64 18.54
C MET A 391 27.66 -1.64 19.50
N PRO A 392 28.96 -1.36 19.34
CA PRO A 392 29.67 -0.43 20.20
C PRO A 392 29.10 0.99 20.06
N LEU A 393 29.42 1.84 21.04
CA LEU A 393 29.08 3.26 20.96
C LEU A 393 29.94 3.94 19.90
N PHE A 394 29.36 4.92 19.19
CA PHE A 394 30.12 5.73 18.25
C PHE A 394 31.28 6.46 18.96
N PRO A 395 32.44 6.66 18.32
CA PRO A 395 33.58 7.37 18.91
C PRO A 395 33.25 8.81 19.35
N PHE A 396 32.24 9.42 18.75
CA PHE A 396 31.73 10.76 19.07
C PHE A 396 30.54 10.74 20.05
N SER A 397 30.22 9.59 20.63
CA SER A 397 29.20 9.47 21.68
C SER A 397 29.57 10.31 22.91
N LYS A 398 28.60 11.02 23.47
CA LYS A 398 28.77 11.78 24.73
C LYS A 398 28.69 10.91 25.99
N VAL A 399 28.34 9.63 25.84
CA VAL A 399 28.22 8.66 26.94
C VAL A 399 29.17 7.50 26.71
N SER A 400 29.64 6.90 27.81
CA SER A 400 30.56 5.75 27.81
C SER A 400 29.87 4.40 27.96
N ALA A 401 28.57 4.38 28.30
CA ALA A 401 27.77 3.15 28.42
C ALA A 401 26.30 3.43 28.08
N ARG A 402 25.59 2.40 27.60
CA ARG A 402 24.14 2.45 27.35
C ARG A 402 23.41 2.41 28.70
N LYS A 403 22.44 3.30 28.86
CA LYS A 403 21.50 3.27 30.00
C LYS A 403 20.17 2.69 29.52
N PRO A 404 19.47 1.88 30.33
CA PRO A 404 18.09 1.49 30.02
C PRO A 404 17.25 2.73 29.73
N LEU A 405 16.46 2.68 28.65
CA LEU A 405 15.56 3.76 28.29
C LEU A 405 14.36 3.73 29.24
N THR A 406 14.07 4.87 29.86
CA THR A 406 12.83 5.11 30.64
C THR A 406 11.89 6.07 29.92
N SER A 407 12.38 6.73 28.85
CA SER A 407 11.61 7.54 27.91
C SER A 407 12.14 7.30 26.50
N TYR A 408 11.23 7.33 25.51
CA TYR A 408 11.51 7.03 24.11
C TYR A 408 11.49 8.31 23.25
N GLU A 409 12.12 9.38 23.74
CA GLU A 409 12.22 10.64 23.00
C GLU A 409 13.02 10.44 21.70
N MET A 410 12.49 10.98 20.61
CA MET A 410 13.13 10.92 19.29
C MET A 410 13.57 12.33 18.87
N ARG A 411 14.80 12.41 18.36
CA ARG A 411 15.30 13.62 17.68
C ARG A 411 15.54 13.28 16.23
N GLU A 412 14.80 13.94 15.35
CA GLU A 412 14.94 13.78 13.92
C GLU A 412 15.88 14.83 13.34
N VAL A 413 16.78 14.41 12.45
CA VAL A 413 17.57 15.29 11.61
C VAL A 413 17.39 14.83 10.17
N VAL A 414 16.79 15.68 9.35
CA VAL A 414 16.54 15.39 7.93
C VAL A 414 17.57 16.13 7.08
N SER A 415 18.14 15.41 6.12
CA SER A 415 19.01 15.98 5.09
C SER A 415 18.55 15.48 3.73
N TYR A 416 18.68 16.35 2.72
CA TYR A 416 18.26 16.05 1.36
C TYR A 416 19.46 15.76 0.47
N VAL A 417 19.34 14.71 -0.33
CA VAL A 417 20.32 14.35 -1.34
C VAL A 417 19.96 15.04 -2.65
N ASP A 418 20.95 15.67 -3.29
CA ASP A 418 20.75 16.34 -4.58
C ASP A 418 20.19 15.38 -5.64
N ALA A 419 19.29 15.89 -6.48
CA ALA A 419 18.62 15.08 -7.50
C ALA A 419 19.61 14.48 -8.52
N GLY A 420 20.67 15.20 -8.87
CA GLY A 420 21.74 14.71 -9.73
C GLY A 420 22.47 13.53 -9.11
N LEU A 421 22.70 13.56 -7.79
CA LEU A 421 23.29 12.43 -7.06
C LEU A 421 22.33 11.23 -6.99
N VAL A 422 21.03 11.46 -6.77
CA VAL A 422 20.01 10.38 -6.79
C VAL A 422 20.02 9.67 -8.15
N VAL A 423 20.08 10.39 -9.26
CA VAL A 423 20.17 9.80 -10.61
C VAL A 423 21.44 8.96 -10.77
N GLN A 424 22.57 9.42 -10.24
CA GLN A 424 23.83 8.67 -10.28
C GLN A 424 23.76 7.40 -9.44
N ILE A 425 23.15 7.46 -8.25
CA ILE A 425 22.92 6.29 -7.38
C ILE A 425 22.06 5.25 -8.09
N LYS A 426 20.94 5.67 -8.71
CA LYS A 426 20.07 4.76 -9.47
C LYS A 426 20.84 4.06 -10.60
N LYS A 427 21.64 4.82 -11.37
CA LYS A 427 22.48 4.25 -12.42
C LYS A 427 23.52 3.26 -11.88
N ALA A 428 24.15 3.58 -10.75
CA ALA A 428 25.14 2.70 -10.13
C ALA A 428 24.50 1.39 -9.60
N ALA A 429 23.30 1.49 -9.02
CA ALA A 429 22.53 0.35 -8.56
C ALA A 429 22.14 -0.57 -9.74
N GLN A 430 21.60 0.01 -10.82
CA GLN A 430 21.25 -0.68 -12.06
C GLN A 430 22.47 -1.37 -12.70
N ALA A 431 23.60 -0.65 -12.83
CA ALA A 431 24.84 -1.21 -13.37
C ALA A 431 25.40 -2.38 -12.54
N SER A 432 24.98 -2.49 -11.28
CA SER A 432 25.35 -3.58 -10.37
C SER A 432 24.24 -4.64 -10.21
N ARG A 433 23.13 -4.55 -10.99
CA ARG A 433 21.92 -5.38 -10.86
C ARG A 433 21.38 -5.41 -9.42
N THR A 434 21.25 -4.22 -8.84
CA THR A 434 20.76 -3.99 -7.47
C THR A 434 19.76 -2.85 -7.46
N THR A 435 18.99 -2.73 -6.37
CA THR A 435 18.04 -1.62 -6.18
C THR A 435 18.66 -0.45 -5.41
N SER A 436 18.01 0.71 -5.41
CA SER A 436 18.43 1.85 -4.58
C SER A 436 18.43 1.50 -3.09
N PHE A 437 17.52 0.65 -2.63
CA PHE A 437 17.51 0.15 -1.25
C PHE A 437 18.79 -0.60 -0.90
N HIS A 438 19.23 -1.52 -1.76
CA HIS A 438 20.52 -2.22 -1.60
C HIS A 438 21.70 -1.24 -1.51
N PHE A 439 21.71 -0.21 -2.36
CA PHE A 439 22.75 0.81 -2.36
C PHE A 439 22.79 1.58 -1.04
N TRP A 440 21.65 2.04 -0.54
CA TRP A 440 21.56 2.77 0.72
C TRP A 440 21.92 1.90 1.92
N LEU A 441 21.47 0.64 1.93
CA LEU A 441 21.82 -0.31 2.98
C LEU A 441 23.31 -0.64 2.97
N ALA A 442 23.93 -0.85 1.81
CA ALA A 442 25.37 -1.05 1.69
C ALA A 442 26.17 0.19 2.13
N THR A 443 25.65 1.39 1.81
CA THR A 443 26.23 2.66 2.29
C THR A 443 26.15 2.76 3.80
N PHE A 444 25.02 2.40 4.40
CA PHE A 444 24.83 2.39 5.84
C PHE A 444 25.76 1.37 6.53
N GLN A 445 25.89 0.16 5.96
CA GLN A 445 26.84 -0.84 6.45
C GLN A 445 28.29 -0.33 6.42
N ALA A 446 28.73 0.22 5.28
CA ALA A 446 30.08 0.77 5.15
C ALA A 446 30.32 1.94 6.11
N MET A 447 29.32 2.79 6.32
CA MET A 447 29.37 3.89 7.28
C MET A 447 29.55 3.38 8.72
N LEU A 448 28.71 2.43 9.15
CA LEU A 448 28.78 1.85 10.50
C LEU A 448 30.11 1.14 10.73
N SER A 449 30.52 0.28 9.79
CA SER A 449 31.79 -0.44 9.85
C SER A 449 32.98 0.51 10.01
N ARG A 450 33.03 1.59 9.23
CA ARG A 450 34.11 2.58 9.29
C ARG A 450 34.11 3.43 10.56
N PHE A 451 32.94 3.83 11.07
CA PHE A 451 32.88 4.64 12.28
C PHE A 451 33.15 3.85 13.55
N LEU A 452 32.78 2.57 13.56
CA LEU A 452 32.87 1.71 14.74
C LEU A 452 34.07 0.77 14.73
N ASP A 453 34.79 0.70 13.61
CA ASP A 453 35.90 -0.25 13.38
C ASP A 453 35.48 -1.70 13.64
N ILE A 454 34.31 -2.07 13.12
CA ILE A 454 33.74 -3.42 13.22
C ILE A 454 33.45 -4.00 11.84
N GLU A 455 33.58 -5.32 11.73
CA GLU A 455 33.29 -6.02 10.48
C GLU A 455 31.89 -6.64 10.46
N ASP A 456 31.38 -7.06 11.62
CA ASP A 456 30.07 -7.71 11.76
C ASP A 456 28.99 -6.72 12.18
N LEU A 457 27.90 -6.69 11.43
CA LEU A 457 26.81 -5.74 11.60
C LEU A 457 25.48 -6.47 11.58
N CYS A 458 24.77 -6.51 12.70
CA CYS A 458 23.38 -6.96 12.74
C CYS A 458 22.46 -5.73 12.56
N ILE A 459 21.72 -5.68 11.45
CA ILE A 459 20.82 -4.59 11.12
C ILE A 459 19.40 -5.16 10.96
N GLY A 460 18.44 -4.60 11.70
CA GLY A 460 17.03 -4.94 11.54
C GLY A 460 16.43 -4.29 10.30
N ILE A 461 15.77 -5.08 9.48
CA ILE A 461 15.06 -4.63 8.27
C ILE A 461 13.59 -4.93 8.44
N VAL A 462 12.73 -4.02 8.00
CA VAL A 462 11.28 -4.19 8.09
C VAL A 462 10.79 -4.77 6.76
N ASP A 463 10.18 -5.94 6.83
CA ASP A 463 9.49 -6.56 5.70
C ASP A 463 7.98 -6.29 5.79
N ALA A 464 7.34 -6.05 4.64
CA ALA A 464 5.91 -5.77 4.57
C ALA A 464 5.05 -7.00 4.92
N ASN A 465 5.63 -8.20 4.77
CA ASN A 465 5.04 -9.51 5.04
C ASN A 465 3.74 -9.75 4.25
N ARG A 466 3.77 -9.35 2.98
CA ARG A 466 2.63 -9.37 2.05
C ARG A 466 2.93 -10.17 0.78
N SER A 467 3.78 -11.20 0.92
CA SER A 467 4.13 -12.10 -0.18
C SER A 467 2.92 -12.92 -0.66
N ASP A 468 2.00 -13.27 0.24
CA ASP A 468 0.72 -13.90 -0.10
C ASP A 468 -0.24 -12.86 -0.73
N PRO A 469 -0.66 -13.04 -2.00
CA PRO A 469 -1.57 -12.12 -2.69
C PRO A 469 -2.87 -11.85 -1.96
N ALA A 470 -3.38 -12.81 -1.18
CA ALA A 470 -4.62 -12.68 -0.44
C ALA A 470 -4.61 -11.47 0.51
N PHE A 471 -3.43 -11.13 1.06
CA PHE A 471 -3.26 -10.09 2.06
C PHE A 471 -2.68 -8.77 1.51
N SER A 472 -2.47 -8.67 0.20
CA SER A 472 -1.88 -7.49 -0.45
C SER A 472 -2.63 -6.19 -0.14
N ASN A 473 -3.97 -6.25 -0.01
CA ASN A 473 -4.86 -5.11 0.26
C ASN A 473 -5.40 -5.09 1.71
N THR A 474 -4.92 -5.96 2.59
CA THR A 474 -5.40 -6.01 3.98
C THR A 474 -4.92 -4.80 4.77
N ILE A 475 -5.82 -4.11 5.46
CA ILE A 475 -5.47 -3.03 6.39
C ILE A 475 -5.29 -3.62 7.79
N GLY A 476 -4.06 -3.62 8.29
CA GLY A 476 -3.68 -4.13 9.60
C GLY A 476 -2.17 -4.23 9.78
N PHE A 477 -1.74 -4.65 10.97
CA PHE A 477 -0.32 -4.84 11.31
C PHE A 477 0.17 -6.23 10.86
N LEU A 478 0.83 -6.27 9.70
CA LEU A 478 1.44 -7.48 9.13
C LEU A 478 2.97 -7.44 9.17
N LEU A 479 3.55 -6.26 9.39
CA LEU A 479 5.00 -6.03 9.30
C LEU A 479 5.80 -7.00 10.14
N GLU A 480 6.94 -7.39 9.60
CA GLU A 480 7.91 -8.26 10.26
C GLU A 480 9.26 -7.55 10.35
N ILE A 481 10.02 -7.80 11.42
CA ILE A 481 11.35 -7.23 11.61
C ILE A 481 12.36 -8.37 11.51
N LEU A 482 13.18 -8.33 10.46
CA LEU A 482 14.15 -9.37 10.12
C LEU A 482 15.57 -8.90 10.51
N PRO A 483 16.26 -9.55 11.46
CA PRO A 483 17.64 -9.23 11.79
C PRO A 483 18.55 -9.79 10.71
N VAL A 484 19.37 -8.95 10.07
CA VAL A 484 20.29 -9.40 9.03
C VAL A 484 21.72 -9.14 9.46
N LEU A 485 22.49 -10.24 9.59
CA LEU A 485 23.91 -10.21 9.90
C LEU A 485 24.75 -10.02 8.63
N PHE A 486 25.32 -8.84 8.47
CA PHE A 486 26.24 -8.48 7.40
C PHE A 486 27.69 -8.55 7.87
N ARG A 487 28.60 -8.83 6.93
CA ARG A 487 30.05 -8.78 7.15
C ARG A 487 30.71 -7.85 6.13
N VAL A 488 31.31 -6.77 6.60
CA VAL A 488 32.02 -5.77 5.79
C VAL A 488 33.47 -5.71 6.23
N LYS A 489 34.38 -6.12 5.35
CA LYS A 489 35.83 -6.05 5.61
C LYS A 489 36.39 -4.72 5.12
N GLY A 490 37.37 -4.17 5.85
CA GLY A 490 37.96 -2.86 5.54
C GLY A 490 38.62 -2.75 4.16
N ASN A 491 38.96 -3.87 3.52
CA ASN A 491 39.56 -3.92 2.18
C ASN A 491 38.56 -4.15 1.04
N HIS A 492 37.27 -4.33 1.33
CA HIS A 492 36.26 -4.51 0.29
C HIS A 492 36.02 -3.21 -0.47
N GLN A 493 35.98 -3.31 -1.80
CA GLN A 493 35.45 -2.25 -2.65
C GLN A 493 33.95 -2.11 -2.41
N PHE A 494 33.41 -0.90 -2.53
CA PHE A 494 31.99 -0.64 -2.31
C PHE A 494 31.08 -1.54 -3.17
N LYS A 495 31.46 -1.80 -4.44
CA LYS A 495 30.74 -2.71 -5.33
C LYS A 495 30.61 -4.12 -4.75
N GLN A 496 31.63 -4.62 -4.06
CA GLN A 496 31.60 -5.94 -3.41
C GLN A 496 30.64 -5.94 -2.22
N VAL A 497 30.63 -4.87 -1.42
CA VAL A 497 29.67 -4.71 -0.31
C VAL A 497 28.24 -4.67 -0.86
N LEU A 498 28.00 -3.93 -1.95
CA LEU A 498 26.70 -3.84 -2.60
C LEU A 498 26.21 -5.19 -3.13
N THR A 499 27.06 -5.94 -3.85
CA THR A 499 26.70 -7.28 -4.34
C THR A 499 26.44 -8.27 -3.21
N ALA A 500 27.26 -8.24 -2.15
CA ALA A 500 27.07 -9.08 -0.97
C ALA A 500 25.77 -8.73 -0.22
N THR A 501 25.43 -7.45 -0.13
CA THR A 501 24.17 -6.97 0.48
C THR A 501 22.96 -7.58 -0.24
N ARG A 502 22.94 -7.50 -1.58
CA ARG A 502 21.88 -8.13 -2.38
C ARG A 502 21.80 -9.64 -2.20
N ALA A 503 22.94 -10.33 -2.27
CA ALA A 503 22.99 -11.77 -2.10
C ALA A 503 22.44 -12.20 -0.74
N LYS A 504 22.75 -11.44 0.32
CA LYS A 504 22.24 -11.69 1.67
C LYS A 504 20.73 -11.48 1.74
N LEU A 505 20.21 -10.39 1.18
CA LEU A 505 18.78 -10.08 1.21
C LEU A 505 17.90 -11.06 0.43
N ARG A 506 18.39 -11.61 -0.70
CA ARG A 506 17.66 -12.68 -1.40
C ARG A 506 17.35 -13.89 -0.51
N GLY A 507 18.28 -14.27 0.38
CA GLY A 507 18.05 -15.33 1.35
C GLY A 507 16.98 -14.94 2.38
N VAL A 508 17.03 -13.70 2.87
CA VAL A 508 16.06 -13.16 3.82
C VAL A 508 14.65 -13.11 3.22
N ASP A 509 14.52 -12.67 1.96
CA ASP A 509 13.23 -12.60 1.25
C ASP A 509 12.64 -14.01 1.02
N THR A 510 13.50 -15.02 0.80
CA THR A 510 13.07 -16.41 0.58
C THR A 510 12.52 -17.04 1.85
N TYR A 511 13.23 -16.87 2.97
CA TYR A 511 12.91 -17.57 4.21
C TYR A 511 11.99 -16.77 5.14
N GLY A 512 11.85 -15.45 4.98
CA GLY A 512 10.89 -14.60 5.70
C GLY A 512 10.91 -14.79 7.22
N CYS A 513 9.94 -14.26 7.96
CA CYS A 513 9.62 -14.54 9.38
C CYS A 513 10.73 -15.18 10.25
N ALA A 514 11.50 -14.35 10.96
CA ALA A 514 12.38 -14.79 12.05
C ALA A 514 11.56 -14.93 13.33
N LEU A 515 11.12 -16.15 13.65
CA LEU A 515 10.35 -16.48 14.86
C LEU A 515 11.17 -16.36 16.14
#